data_AF-A0A6V7LSG6-F1
#
_entry.id   AF-A0A6V7LSG6-F1
#
_cell.length_a   1.000
_cell.length_b   1.000
_cell.length_c   1.000
_cell.angle_alpha   90.00
_cell.angle_beta   90.00
_cell.angle_gamma   90.00
#
_symmetry.space_group_name_H-M   'P 1'
#
loop_
_entity.id
_entity.type
_entity.pdbx_description
1 polymer ?
#
loop_
_entity_poly.entity_id
_entity_poly.type
_entity_poly.pdbx_seq_one_letter_code
_entity_poly.pdbx_strand_id
1 'polypeptide(L)' 'ALTQSQFPVFTIYAQKSCLAVKPCERAWCIDRVQGHRLQGHTKRSMTASSRQHCLELCLGERDFLC' A
#
# COMPACT_ATOMS: atom_id res chain seq x y z
N ALA A 1 -7.45 -1.83 15.03
CA ALA A 1 -6.62 -2.94 15.53
C ALA A 1 -6.96 -4.18 14.73
N LEU A 2 -6.01 -5.08 14.46
CA LEU A 2 -6.33 -6.40 13.88
C LEU A 2 -7.15 -7.18 14.92
N THR A 3 -8.35 -7.62 14.55
CA THR A 3 -9.21 -8.41 15.43
C THR A 3 -8.77 -9.86 15.42
N GLN A 4 -8.81 -10.50 16.60
CA GLN A 4 -8.42 -11.89 16.77
C GLN A 4 -9.50 -12.82 16.19
N SER A 5 -9.02 -13.87 15.49
CA SER A 5 -9.73 -15.09 15.05
C SER A 5 -10.61 -15.01 13.80
N GLN A 6 -10.03 -15.43 12.67
CA GLN A 6 -10.74 -16.22 11.67
C GLN A 6 -9.77 -17.34 11.26
N PHE A 7 -10.07 -18.57 11.68
CA PHE A 7 -9.35 -19.75 11.19
C PHE A 7 -9.82 -20.09 9.77
N PRO A 8 -8.91 -20.47 8.85
CA PRO A 8 -7.47 -20.60 9.05
C PRO A 8 -6.77 -19.22 9.08
N VAL A 9 -5.91 -19.03 10.08
CA VAL A 9 -5.10 -17.81 10.21
C VAL A 9 -3.99 -17.88 9.17
N PHE A 10 -4.18 -17.27 8.01
CA PHE A 10 -3.06 -17.01 7.10
C PHE A 10 -2.08 -16.07 7.83
N THR A 11 -0.78 -16.37 7.83
CA THR A 11 0.23 -15.49 8.45
C THR A 11 0.19 -14.12 7.78
N ILE A 12 -0.33 -13.12 8.47
CA ILE A 12 -0.38 -11.74 7.98
C ILE A 12 0.95 -11.05 8.29
N TYR A 13 1.66 -10.63 7.25
CA TYR A 13 2.87 -9.82 7.38
C TYR A 13 2.52 -8.34 7.31
N ALA A 14 2.62 -7.67 8.46
CA ALA A 14 2.39 -6.24 8.61
C ALA A 14 3.72 -5.47 8.60
N GLN A 15 3.80 -4.35 7.89
CA GLN A 15 4.88 -3.39 8.06
C GLN A 15 4.29 -1.99 8.29
N LYS A 16 4.74 -1.33 9.37
CA LYS A 16 4.40 0.08 9.59
C LYS A 16 5.23 0.93 8.64
N SER A 17 4.57 1.81 7.88
CA SER A 17 5.21 2.79 7.02
C SER A 17 4.68 4.17 7.36
N CYS A 18 5.58 5.15 7.43
CA CYS A 18 5.26 6.55 7.65
C CYS A 18 5.59 7.30 6.36
N LEU A 19 4.58 7.95 5.79
CA LEU A 19 4.68 8.59 4.48
C LEU A 19 4.42 10.08 4.65
N ALA A 20 5.05 10.94 3.85
CA ALA A 20 4.84 12.39 3.98
C ALA A 20 3.36 12.80 3.81
N VAL A 21 2.64 12.12 2.91
CA VAL A 21 1.20 12.33 2.65
C VAL A 21 0.29 11.73 3.73
N LYS A 22 0.78 10.72 4.46
CA LYS A 22 0.03 10.00 5.50
C LYS A 22 0.92 9.88 6.75
N PRO A 23 0.87 10.87 7.66
CA PRO A 23 1.58 10.79 8.93
C PRO A 23 1.10 9.55 9.72
N CYS A 24 1.95 9.05 10.63
CA CYS A 24 1.90 7.71 11.22
C CYS A 24 0.68 7.41 12.15
N GLU A 25 -0.48 8.02 11.91
CA GLU A 25 -1.59 8.07 12.86
C GLU A 25 -2.52 6.85 12.85
N ARG A 26 -2.69 6.09 11.75
CA ARG A 26 -3.43 4.80 11.78
C ARG A 26 -3.12 3.82 10.64
N ALA A 27 -3.50 2.57 10.91
CA ALA A 27 -2.95 1.32 10.38
C ALA A 27 -3.45 0.95 8.97
N TRP A 28 -2.53 0.45 8.14
CA TRP A 28 -2.77 -0.20 6.84
C TRP A 28 -3.21 0.77 5.73
N CYS A 29 -2.25 1.17 4.89
CA CYS A 29 -2.53 2.04 3.73
C CYS A 29 -2.39 1.30 2.40
N ILE A 30 -1.59 0.23 2.34
CA ILE A 30 -1.33 -0.56 1.13
C ILE A 30 -1.15 -2.02 1.50
N ASP A 31 -1.81 -2.91 0.74
CA ASP A 31 -1.52 -4.34 0.74
C ASP A 31 -0.47 -4.69 -0.32
N ARG A 32 0.49 -5.54 0.06
CA ARG A 32 1.58 -5.97 -0.82
C ARG A 32 1.55 -7.48 -1.00
N VAL A 33 1.47 -7.90 -2.26
CA VAL A 33 1.76 -9.28 -2.67
C VAL A 33 3.12 -9.31 -3.37
N GLN A 34 4.08 -10.07 -2.84
CA GLN A 34 5.41 -10.17 -3.44
C GLN A 34 5.36 -11.01 -4.73
N GLY A 35 6.20 -10.66 -5.72
CA GLY A 35 6.30 -11.40 -6.99
C GLY A 35 5.11 -11.22 -7.95
N HIS A 36 4.11 -10.42 -7.58
CA HIS A 36 2.91 -10.22 -8.37
C HIS A 36 2.81 -8.78 -8.87
N ARG A 37 2.19 -8.61 -10.05
CA ARG A 37 1.82 -7.31 -10.62
C ARG A 37 0.40 -7.39 -11.17
N LEU A 38 -0.35 -6.30 -11.05
CA LEU A 38 -1.64 -6.17 -11.73
C LEU A 38 -1.40 -5.97 -13.23
N GLN A 39 -2.13 -6.69 -14.08
CA GLN A 39 -2.08 -6.54 -15.54
C GLN A 39 -3.36 -5.84 -16.01
N GLY A 40 -3.25 -4.90 -16.97
CA GLY A 40 -4.41 -4.25 -17.60
C GLY A 40 -5.11 -3.16 -16.79
N HIS A 41 -4.70 -2.88 -15.55
CA HIS A 41 -5.32 -1.87 -14.67
C HIS A 41 -4.48 -0.60 -14.47
N THR A 42 -3.47 -0.38 -15.31
CA THR A 42 -2.58 0.78 -15.17
C THR A 42 -3.25 2.05 -15.65
N LYS A 43 -3.62 2.94 -14.73
CA LYS A 43 -4.12 4.29 -15.05
C LYS A 43 -3.00 5.30 -15.33
N ARG A 44 -1.87 5.18 -14.63
CA ARG A 44 -0.71 6.06 -14.73
C ARG A 44 0.57 5.25 -14.45
N SER A 45 1.64 5.56 -15.17
CA SER A 45 2.96 4.97 -14.98
C SER A 45 4.01 6.07 -14.89
N MET A 46 4.84 6.02 -13.86
CA MET A 46 5.91 7.00 -13.64
C MET A 46 7.10 6.33 -12.96
N THR A 47 8.28 6.92 -13.13
CA THR A 47 9.50 6.50 -12.44
C THR A 47 9.48 6.98 -11.00
N ALA A 48 9.68 6.06 -10.05
CA ALA A 48 9.81 6.38 -8.64
C ALA A 48 11.23 6.01 -8.16
N SER A 49 11.85 6.87 -7.34
CA SER A 49 13.21 6.65 -6.84
C SER A 49 13.30 5.55 -5.77
N SER A 50 12.20 5.28 -5.08
CA SER A 50 12.11 4.23 -4.08
C SER A 50 10.69 3.67 -4.02
N ARG A 51 10.54 2.51 -3.37
CA ARG A 51 9.22 1.94 -3.10
C ARG A 51 8.37 2.91 -2.28
N GLN A 52 8.95 3.56 -1.28
CA GLN A 52 8.24 4.53 -0.44
C GLN A 52 7.72 5.71 -1.27
N HIS A 53 8.57 6.24 -2.16
CA HIS A 53 8.19 7.33 -3.05
C HIS A 53 7.02 6.92 -3.97
N CYS A 54 7.03 5.69 -4.51
CA CYS A 54 5.90 5.18 -5.29
C CYS A 54 4.58 5.18 -4.49
N LEU A 55 4.63 4.77 -3.22
CA LEU A 55 3.45 4.77 -2.34
C LEU A 55 2.97 6.19 -2.03
N GLU A 56 3.88 7.14 -1.84
CA GLU A 56 3.56 8.55 -1.63
C GLU A 56 2.88 9.18 -2.85
N LEU A 57 3.37 8.87 -4.05
CA LEU A 57 2.76 9.33 -5.30
C LEU A 57 1.34 8.78 -5.48
N CYS A 58 1.14 7.49 -5.18
CA CYS A 58 -0.18 6.85 -5.22
C CYS A 58 -1.14 7.48 -4.22
N LEU A 59 -0.76 7.57 -2.94
CA LEU A 59 -1.64 8.12 -1.89
C LEU A 59 -1.87 9.63 -2.01
N GLY A 60 -0.96 10.34 -2.71
CA GLY A 60 -1.08 11.77 -3.00
C GLY A 60 -1.83 12.07 -4.30
N GLU A 61 -2.24 11.05 -5.06
CA GLU A 61 -2.97 11.21 -6.32
C GLU A 61 -4.31 11.92 -6.09
N ARG A 62 -4.66 12.82 -7.01
CA ARG A 62 -5.90 13.62 -6.92
C ARG A 62 -6.84 13.37 -8.09
N ASP A 63 -6.31 12.88 -9.21
CA ASP A 63 -7.09 12.70 -10.43
C ASP A 63 -7.89 11.38 -10.41
N PHE A 64 -7.43 10.39 -9.64
CA PHE A 64 -8.12 9.12 -9.47
C PHE A 64 -7.82 8.52 -8.10
N LEU A 65 -8.71 7.63 -7.64
CA LEU A 65 -8.45 6.82 -6.46
C LEU A 65 -7.41 5.75 -6.79
N CYS A 66 -6.23 5.95 -6.25
CA CYS A 66 -5.27 4.91 -5.93
C CYS A 66 -5.64 4.38 -4.53
#